data_AF-A0AA96LFF2-F1
#
_entry.id   AF-A0AA96LFF2-F1
#
_cell.length_a   1.000
_cell.length_b   1.000
_cell.length_c   1.000
_cell.angle_alpha   90.00
_cell.angle_beta   90.00
_cell.angle_gamma   90.00
#
_symmetry.space_group_name_H-M   'P 1'
#
loop_
_entity.id
_entity.type
_entity.pdbx_description
1 polymer ?
#
loop_
_entity_poly.entity_id
_entity_poly.type
_entity_poly.pdbx_seq_one_letter_code
_entity_poly.pdbx_strand_id
1 'polypeptide(L)'
;MLIMLGIAVFLMKVFSSDSNEPALFYIGGSDESVRKEPSEKSVLGFSVSFDNPTNHSFTIDQVVPLLNERGKRIVLGEVESIQQEKRLQAGKKVEYSGEIDIRTSDLTEEEIHDMLPLLEGYRIILNQGEEIILRTKH
;
A
#
# COMPACT_ATOMS: atom_id res chain seq x y z
N MET A 1 -37.12 -22.52 -36.67
CA MET A 1 -37.59 -21.88 -35.43
C MET A 1 -36.55 -22.13 -34.35
N LEU A 2 -35.96 -21.05 -33.80
CA LEU A 2 -35.09 -20.95 -32.61
C LEU A 2 -33.90 -21.93 -32.56
N ILE A 3 -32.65 -21.58 -32.89
CA ILE A 3 -31.76 -20.58 -32.26
C ILE A 3 -32.07 -20.37 -30.77
N MET A 4 -31.45 -21.22 -29.94
CA MET A 4 -31.12 -20.97 -28.53
C MET A 4 -29.66 -21.41 -28.39
N LEU A 5 -28.68 -20.59 -28.79
CA LEU A 5 -28.16 -19.47 -28.00
C LEU A 5 -27.88 -19.84 -26.54
N GLY A 6 -27.22 -20.98 -26.31
CA GLY A 6 -26.49 -21.25 -25.07
C GLY A 6 -25.08 -20.70 -25.17
N ILE A 7 -24.92 -19.39 -25.38
CA ILE A 7 -23.65 -18.71 -25.16
C ILE A 7 -23.39 -18.92 -23.67
N ALA A 8 -22.42 -19.79 -23.35
CA ALA A 8 -21.81 -19.85 -22.04
C ALA A 8 -21.05 -18.53 -21.85
N VAL A 9 -21.81 -17.49 -21.53
CA VAL A 9 -21.32 -16.19 -21.10
C VAL A 9 -20.59 -16.45 -19.78
N PHE A 10 -19.27 -16.54 -19.88
CA PHE A 10 -18.41 -15.63 -19.13
C PHE A 10 -18.76 -15.55 -17.63
N LEU A 11 -18.42 -16.60 -16.88
CA LEU A 11 -18.14 -16.46 -15.44
C LEU A 11 -16.77 -15.78 -15.28
N MET A 12 -16.62 -14.56 -15.81
CA MET A 12 -15.71 -13.61 -15.18
C MET A 12 -16.39 -13.19 -13.90
N LYS A 13 -15.97 -13.81 -12.80
CA LYS A 13 -16.19 -13.29 -11.45
C LYS A 13 -15.38 -12.00 -11.37
N VAL A 14 -15.96 -10.94 -11.90
CA VAL A 14 -15.55 -9.57 -11.60
C VAL A 14 -15.85 -9.41 -10.13
N PHE A 15 -14.84 -9.67 -9.30
CA PHE A 15 -14.79 -9.13 -7.96
C PHE A 15 -14.69 -7.62 -8.11
N SER A 16 -15.83 -6.98 -8.34
CA SER A 16 -16.03 -5.59 -7.96
C SER A 16 -15.96 -5.59 -6.43
N SER A 17 -14.76 -5.40 -5.90
CA SER A 17 -14.51 -5.16 -4.48
C SER A 17 -15.04 -3.77 -4.14
N ASP A 18 -16.36 -3.67 -4.09
CA ASP A 18 -17.13 -2.60 -3.45
C ASP A 18 -17.88 -3.21 -2.25
N SER A 19 -17.21 -4.13 -1.55
CA SER A 19 -17.73 -4.84 -0.40
C SER A 19 -17.09 -4.29 0.86
N ASN A 20 -17.93 -3.68 1.70
CA ASN A 20 -17.71 -3.51 3.14
C ASN A 20 -17.57 -4.87 3.84
N GLU A 21 -16.64 -5.72 3.41
CA GLU A 21 -16.14 -6.78 4.26
C GLU A 21 -15.32 -6.12 5.38
N PRO A 22 -15.55 -6.48 6.65
CA PRO A 22 -14.75 -5.92 7.73
C PRO A 22 -13.29 -6.27 7.47
N ALA A 23 -12.45 -5.25 7.25
CA ALA A 23 -11.03 -5.45 7.04
C ALA A 23 -10.46 -6.30 8.19
N LEU A 24 -9.77 -7.39 7.84
CA LEU A 24 -9.22 -8.37 8.80
C LEU A 24 -8.26 -7.72 9.81
N PHE A 25 -7.60 -6.63 9.41
CA PHE A 25 -6.83 -5.71 10.24
C PHE A 25 -6.77 -4.34 9.54
N TYR A 26 -6.25 -3.30 10.21
CA TYR A 26 -6.23 -1.93 9.67
C TYR A 26 -4.88 -1.23 9.89
N ILE A 27 -4.67 -0.08 9.23
CA ILE A 27 -3.50 0.77 9.45
C ILE A 27 -3.68 1.51 10.79
N GLY A 28 -2.81 1.23 11.74
CA GLY A 28 -2.78 1.88 13.06
C GLY A 28 -2.18 3.27 13.04
N GLY A 29 -1.23 3.47 12.13
CA GLY A 29 -0.51 4.72 11.94
C GLY A 29 0.50 4.58 10.81
N SER A 30 0.80 5.69 10.16
CA SER A 30 1.78 5.79 9.08
C SER A 30 2.51 7.13 9.18
N ASP A 31 3.77 7.14 8.78
CA ASP A 31 4.59 8.35 8.73
C ASP A 31 5.47 8.35 7.48
N GLU A 32 5.77 9.55 6.98
CA GLU A 32 6.56 9.77 5.77
C GLU A 32 7.53 10.93 6.00
N SER A 33 8.74 10.80 5.47
CA SER A 33 9.78 11.81 5.62
C SER A 33 10.63 11.92 4.36
N VAL A 34 11.03 13.14 4.04
CA VAL A 34 11.88 13.46 2.90
C VAL A 34 12.82 14.59 3.27
N ARG A 35 14.01 14.63 2.66
CA ARG A 35 14.88 15.81 2.74
C ARG A 35 14.21 17.00 2.08
N LYS A 36 14.26 18.17 2.74
CA LYS A 36 13.61 19.40 2.27
C LYS A 36 14.30 20.02 1.06
N GLU A 37 15.58 19.77 0.88
CA GLU A 37 16.39 20.34 -0.19
C GLU A 37 16.11 19.65 -1.54
N PRO A 38 15.93 20.39 -2.64
CA PRO A 38 15.79 19.83 -3.98
C PRO A 38 17.03 19.00 -4.38
N SER A 39 16.82 17.79 -4.90
CA SER A 39 17.92 16.89 -5.27
C SER A 39 17.55 15.99 -6.45
N GLU A 40 18.54 15.71 -7.31
CA GLU A 40 18.46 14.70 -8.37
C GLU A 40 18.20 13.30 -7.80
N LYS A 41 18.68 13.05 -6.57
CA LYS A 41 18.43 11.81 -5.83
C LYS A 41 18.17 12.13 -4.36
N SER A 42 16.97 11.81 -3.89
CA SER A 42 16.54 11.89 -2.50
C SER A 42 15.86 10.59 -2.10
N VAL A 43 15.61 10.42 -0.80
CA VAL A 43 14.97 9.23 -0.23
C VAL A 43 13.70 9.66 0.49
N LEU A 44 12.58 9.04 0.10
CA LEU A 44 11.35 9.02 0.89
C LEU A 44 11.44 7.87 1.89
N GLY A 45 11.67 8.19 3.16
CA GLY A 45 11.57 7.22 4.24
C GLY A 45 10.13 7.12 4.72
N PHE A 46 9.62 5.90 4.92
CA PHE A 46 8.27 5.68 5.41
C PHE A 46 8.21 4.62 6.51
N SER A 47 7.19 4.72 7.34
CA SER A 47 6.83 3.68 8.30
C SER A 47 5.32 3.45 8.35
N VAL A 48 4.92 2.23 8.65
CA VAL A 48 3.51 1.85 8.83
C VAL A 48 3.36 0.84 9.95
N SER A 49 2.28 0.98 10.71
CA SER A 49 1.84 -0.01 11.68
C SER A 49 0.50 -0.61 11.26
N PHE A 50 0.36 -1.92 11.44
CA PHE A 50 -0.90 -2.62 11.25
C PHE A 50 -1.42 -3.12 12.59
N ASP A 51 -2.65 -2.75 12.92
CA ASP A 51 -3.35 -3.15 14.14
C ASP A 51 -4.36 -4.25 13.84
N ASN A 52 -4.31 -5.32 14.64
CA ASN A 52 -5.23 -6.44 14.54
C ASN A 52 -6.20 -6.46 15.72
N PRO A 53 -7.45 -5.98 15.53
CA PRO A 53 -8.46 -5.99 16.58
C PRO A 53 -9.11 -7.38 16.75
N THR A 54 -8.80 -8.35 15.90
CA THR A 54 -9.47 -9.65 15.86
C THR A 54 -8.84 -10.64 16.84
N ASN A 55 -9.51 -11.79 17.00
CA ASN A 55 -9.01 -12.94 17.77
C ASN A 55 -8.14 -13.90 16.93
N HIS A 56 -7.91 -13.59 15.65
CA HIS A 56 -7.08 -14.40 14.76
C HIS A 56 -5.69 -13.78 14.62
N SER A 57 -4.68 -14.60 14.32
CA SER A 57 -3.34 -14.11 13.98
C SER A 57 -3.11 -14.22 12.48
N PHE A 58 -2.39 -13.27 11.92
CA PHE A 58 -2.01 -13.24 10.50
C PHE A 58 -0.49 -13.32 10.38
N THR A 59 -0.02 -13.90 9.28
CA THR A 59 1.40 -13.85 8.90
C THR A 59 1.49 -13.02 7.64
N ILE A 60 2.14 -11.88 7.75
CA ILE A 60 2.38 -10.95 6.64
C ILE A 60 3.75 -11.28 6.08
N ASP A 61 3.81 -11.63 4.80
CA ASP A 61 5.04 -11.97 4.10
C ASP A 61 5.66 -10.73 3.47
N GLN A 62 4.82 -9.89 2.86
CA GLN A 62 5.27 -8.73 2.10
C GLN A 62 4.36 -7.53 2.31
N VAL A 63 4.96 -6.35 2.29
CA VAL A 63 4.27 -5.07 2.29
C VAL A 63 4.76 -4.26 1.12
N VAL A 64 3.85 -3.87 0.23
CA VAL A 64 4.14 -3.04 -0.95
C VAL A 64 3.50 -1.67 -0.74
N PRO A 65 4.28 -0.58 -0.59
CA PRO A 65 3.72 0.76 -0.48
C PRO A 65 3.08 1.17 -1.81
N LEU A 66 1.93 1.84 -1.73
CA LEU A 66 1.20 2.33 -2.90
C LEU A 66 1.35 3.85 -2.97
N LEU A 67 2.00 4.34 -4.03
CA LEU A 67 2.18 5.77 -4.28
C LEU A 67 0.89 6.38 -4.83
N ASN A 68 0.59 7.61 -4.41
CA ASN A 68 -0.41 8.45 -5.06
C ASN A 68 0.12 9.03 -6.39
N GLU A 69 -0.71 9.76 -7.13
CA GLU A 69 -0.32 10.36 -8.42
C GLU A 69 0.87 11.32 -8.34
N ARG A 70 1.10 11.98 -7.20
CA ARG A 70 2.27 12.84 -7.02
C ARG A 70 3.52 11.99 -6.85
N GLY A 71 3.49 10.99 -5.97
CA GLY A 71 4.59 10.06 -5.71
C GLY A 71 5.04 9.32 -6.98
N LYS A 72 4.09 8.86 -7.80
CA LYS A 72 4.39 8.20 -9.09
C LYS A 72 5.19 9.07 -10.06
N ARG A 73 5.08 10.40 -9.99
CA ARG A 73 5.79 11.32 -10.90
C ARG A 73 7.24 11.56 -10.50
N ILE A 74 7.57 11.29 -9.24
CA ILE A 74 8.89 11.62 -8.67
C ILE A 74 9.70 10.39 -8.29
N VAL A 75 9.10 9.19 -8.25
CA VAL A 75 9.82 7.94 -7.96
C VAL A 75 10.88 7.64 -9.02
N LEU A 76 12.05 7.23 -8.55
CA LEU A 76 13.17 6.79 -9.36
C LEU A 76 13.16 5.26 -9.44
N GLY A 77 12.47 4.72 -10.43
CA GLY A 77 12.43 3.27 -10.69
C GLY A 77 11.21 2.58 -10.11
N GLU A 78 11.35 1.27 -9.85
CA GLU A 78 10.29 0.44 -9.30
C GLU A 78 10.20 0.57 -7.78
N VAL A 79 8.99 0.53 -7.26
CA VAL A 79 8.75 0.52 -5.82
C VAL A 79 8.99 -0.89 -5.29
N GLU A 80 10.02 -1.05 -4.46
CA GLU A 80 10.34 -2.34 -3.87
C GLU A 80 9.36 -2.72 -2.75
N SER A 81 9.05 -4.01 -2.69
CA SER A 81 8.31 -4.61 -1.59
C SER A 81 9.22 -4.79 -0.36
N ILE A 82 8.70 -4.55 0.84
CA ILE A 82 9.35 -4.97 2.08
C ILE A 82 9.13 -6.47 2.26
N GLN A 83 10.20 -7.25 2.00
CA GLN A 83 10.23 -8.71 2.11
C GLN A 83 10.61 -9.13 3.53
N GLN A 84 9.72 -8.90 4.50
CA GLN A 84 9.96 -9.23 5.89
C GLN A 84 8.76 -9.93 6.50
N GLU A 85 8.88 -11.24 6.69
CA GLU A 85 7.83 -12.01 7.34
C GLU A 85 7.65 -11.56 8.80
N LYS A 86 6.44 -11.12 9.16
CA LYS A 86 6.08 -10.89 10.57
C LYS A 86 4.69 -11.42 10.88
N ARG A 87 4.59 -11.97 12.09
CA ARG A 87 3.32 -12.43 12.65
C ARG A 87 2.59 -11.31 13.36
N LEU A 88 1.44 -10.91 12.82
CA LEU A 88 0.49 -9.99 13.43
C LEU A 88 -0.43 -10.77 14.38
N GLN A 89 -0.10 -10.77 15.67
CA GLN A 89 -0.86 -11.48 16.70
C GLN A 89 -2.23 -10.82 16.96
N ALA A 90 -3.17 -11.61 17.49
CA ALA A 90 -4.48 -11.12 17.92
C ALA A 90 -4.37 -10.01 18.97
N GLY A 91 -5.08 -8.90 18.78
CA GLY A 91 -5.05 -7.74 19.68
C GLY A 91 -3.70 -7.02 19.74
N LYS A 92 -2.80 -7.23 18.77
CA LYS A 92 -1.46 -6.62 18.71
C LYS A 92 -1.28 -5.81 17.45
N LYS A 93 -0.13 -5.12 17.41
CA LYS A 93 0.34 -4.38 16.25
C LYS A 93 1.67 -4.92 15.74
N VAL A 94 1.96 -4.65 14.48
CA VAL A 94 3.26 -4.88 13.86
C VAL A 94 3.67 -3.67 13.04
N GLU A 95 4.97 -3.37 13.01
CA GLU A 95 5.50 -2.18 12.34
C GLU A 95 6.43 -2.58 11.19
N TYR A 96 6.39 -1.81 10.12
CA TYR A 96 7.25 -1.91 8.94
C TYR A 96 7.81 -0.54 8.60
N SER A 97 9.01 -0.53 8.01
CA SER A 97 9.66 0.66 7.51
C SER A 97 10.34 0.36 6.19
N GLY A 98 10.40 1.34 5.31
CA GLY A 98 11.09 1.22 4.04
C GLY A 98 11.51 2.58 3.50
N GLU A 99 12.16 2.52 2.34
CA GLU A 99 12.70 3.68 1.64
C GLU A 99 12.33 3.58 0.17
N ILE A 100 12.06 4.73 -0.45
CA ILE A 100 11.80 4.84 -1.90
C ILE A 100 12.71 5.94 -2.45
N ASP A 101 13.51 5.62 -3.45
CA ASP A 101 14.32 6.60 -4.17
C ASP A 101 13.40 7.53 -4.98
N ILE A 102 13.58 8.84 -4.84
CA ILE A 102 12.78 9.87 -5.53
C ILE A 102 13.68 11.00 -6.06
N ARG A 103 13.15 11.79 -6.99
CA ARG A 103 13.77 13.00 -7.54
C ARG A 103 12.92 14.22 -7.22
N THR A 104 13.53 15.19 -6.56
CA THR A 104 12.88 16.45 -6.14
C THR A 104 13.56 17.68 -6.74
N SER A 105 14.47 17.50 -7.70
CA SER A 105 15.22 18.58 -8.36
C SER A 105 14.35 19.66 -9.02
N ASP A 106 13.16 19.27 -9.47
CA ASP A 106 12.21 20.15 -10.15
C ASP A 106 11.21 20.84 -9.18
N LEU A 107 11.36 20.63 -7.88
CA LEU A 107 10.49 21.16 -6.83
C LEU A 107 11.23 22.18 -5.97
N THR A 108 10.48 23.12 -5.41
CA THR A 108 10.94 24.02 -4.34
C THR A 108 10.87 23.37 -2.96
N GLU A 109 11.57 23.92 -1.96
CA GLU A 109 11.49 23.42 -0.58
C GLU A 109 10.06 23.43 -0.02
N GLU A 110 9.24 24.42 -0.40
CA GLU A 110 7.83 24.52 -0.02
C GLU A 110 7.00 23.42 -0.68
N GLU A 111 7.18 23.19 -1.99
CA GLU A 111 6.52 22.08 -2.70
C GLU A 111 6.92 20.70 -2.16
N ILE A 112 8.18 20.52 -1.75
CA ILE A 112 8.67 19.29 -1.11
C ILE A 112 8.03 19.09 0.26
N HIS A 113 7.77 20.17 1.00
CA HIS A 113 7.08 20.08 2.28
C HIS A 113 5.59 19.73 2.10
N ASP A 114 4.93 20.36 1.15
CA ASP A 114 3.48 20.25 0.91
C ASP A 114 3.09 19.02 0.07
N MET A 115 4.06 18.31 -0.52
CA MET A 115 3.78 17.11 -1.30
C MET A 115 3.43 15.89 -0.45
N LEU A 116 3.87 15.87 0.82
CA LEU A 116 3.54 14.79 1.74
C LEU A 116 2.06 14.88 2.16
N PRO A 117 1.37 13.75 2.34
CA PRO A 117 1.82 12.37 2.13
C PRO A 117 1.85 11.94 0.65
N LEU A 118 2.81 11.10 0.28
CA LEU A 118 2.95 10.51 -1.06
C LEU A 118 2.40 9.08 -1.14
N LEU A 119 2.24 8.40 -0.02
CA LEU A 119 1.65 7.06 0.03
C LEU A 119 0.13 7.15 0.19
N GLU A 120 -0.62 6.46 -0.66
CA GLU A 120 -2.09 6.34 -0.57
C GLU A 120 -2.55 5.06 0.15
N GLY A 121 -1.61 4.18 0.49
CA GLY A 121 -1.91 2.92 1.13
C GLY A 121 -0.81 1.89 0.99
N TYR A 122 -1.17 0.64 1.30
CA TYR A 122 -0.28 -0.50 1.30
C TYR A 122 -1.03 -1.72 0.77
N ARG A 123 -0.39 -2.48 -0.12
CA ARG A 123 -0.79 -3.82 -0.50
C ARG A 123 -0.03 -4.81 0.36
N ILE A 124 -0.74 -5.64 1.10
CA ILE A 124 -0.20 -6.59 2.07
C ILE A 124 -0.44 -7.99 1.53
N ILE A 125 0.62 -8.80 1.47
CA ILE A 125 0.58 -10.19 1.01
C ILE A 125 0.76 -11.08 2.24
N LEU A 126 -0.19 -11.98 2.48
CA LEU A 126 -0.19 -12.94 3.57
C LEU A 126 0.44 -14.28 3.13
N ASN A 127 0.85 -15.10 4.09
CA ASN A 127 1.52 -16.40 3.84
C ASN A 127 0.73 -17.47 3.06
N GLN A 128 -0.55 -17.21 2.78
CA GLN A 128 -1.40 -18.07 1.95
C GLN A 128 -1.64 -17.49 0.55
N GLY A 129 -0.93 -16.42 0.19
CA GLY A 129 -1.10 -15.68 -1.06
C GLY A 129 -2.34 -14.78 -1.09
N GLU A 130 -3.04 -14.63 0.03
CA GLU A 130 -4.13 -13.66 0.17
C GLU A 130 -3.56 -12.23 0.16
N GLU A 131 -4.19 -11.35 -0.61
CA GLU A 131 -3.79 -9.95 -0.74
C GLU A 131 -4.85 -9.03 -0.11
N ILE A 132 -4.39 -8.08 0.70
CA ILE A 132 -5.23 -7.04 1.31
C ILE A 132 -4.71 -5.68 0.89
N ILE A 133 -5.58 -4.78 0.46
CA ILE A 133 -5.23 -3.39 0.18
C ILE A 133 -5.82 -2.52 1.28
N LEU A 134 -4.95 -1.82 2.01
CA LEU A 134 -5.35 -0.85 3.04
C LEU A 134 -4.99 0.55 2.57
N ARG A 135 -5.93 1.49 2.68
CA ARG A 135 -5.75 2.90 2.32
C ARG A 135 -5.49 3.75 3.55
N THR A 136 -4.56 4.69 3.44
CA THR A 136 -4.35 5.72 4.47
C THR A 136 -5.52 6.71 4.45
N LYS A 137 -5.90 7.23 5.62
CA LYS A 137 -6.91 8.30 5.72
C LYS A 137 -6.19 9.63 5.59
N HIS A 138 -6.42 10.33 4.49
CA HIS A 138 -5.91 11.68 4.22
C HIS A 138 -7.01 12.72 4.37
#